data_AF-A0A945GSA0-F1
#
_entry.id   AF-A0A945GSA0-F1
#
_cell.length_a   1.000
_cell.length_b   1.000
_cell.length_c   1.000
_cell.angle_alpha   90.00
_cell.angle_beta   90.00
_cell.angle_gamma   90.00
#
_symmetry.space_group_name_H-M   'P 1'
#
loop_
_entity.id
_entity.type
_entity.pdbx_description
1 polymer ?
#
loop_
_entity_poly.entity_id
_entity_poly.type
_entity_poly.pdbx_seq_one_letter_code
_entity_poly.pdbx_strand_id
1 'polypeptide(L)'
;MDLPFKDAIGEHAARSSSLKLPLIFVASVILPALFLAYMGLRTVVGDTEQALEDQVRQARRLQEEFEGIVQDAIQSLRQNAQMATSIEFPPTAPIHHAFILDHWGNWIVPNIPTRHQAVLSAEFKAQKARAERLEFAAQDIAQALAAYRSLTQQFEDPTERAIALSGAARCARKQGNGELAVEIYTTLAADYPLVFDESGAHLATYAHLQIADLALRAGNASGAIQTLDDWVHALRWGAYPLGDYSATRHALDRAEKMLLSLRETATRRRSETVSEISDLRNRLYYMRGQIRFVERYGSIIVPPDYPDQIALLETTRDSALYRSGHTLEDGLYLIAIVPLAEHRYLGAHFDLSSIHTRLTVSALGQELRRSGLEISLLDNRAAVEFRQIHADAIPVVAEFDKRPIGLQIGLHAEDTAAILDRHQQKRRLLLALILLLTASIGFGGYLVTRDAAREVHLSRLRSHFVANVSHERKTPLASIRLFA
;
A
#
# COMPACT_ATOMS: atom_id res chain seq x y z
N MET A 1 34.31 98.62 23.79
CA MET A 1 33.16 98.58 22.86
C MET A 1 33.71 98.07 21.54
N ASP A 2 33.14 96.95 21.09
CA ASP A 2 33.22 96.31 19.76
C ASP A 2 34.47 95.51 19.33
N LEU A 3 34.33 94.18 19.49
CA LEU A 3 34.92 93.11 18.67
C LEU A 3 34.38 93.16 17.23
N PRO A 4 35.06 92.49 16.27
CA PRO A 4 34.31 91.59 15.42
C PRO A 4 34.99 90.22 15.28
N PHE A 5 34.33 89.25 15.90
CA PHE A 5 34.44 87.81 15.69
C PHE A 5 33.34 87.45 14.67
N LYS A 6 33.61 87.41 13.36
CA LYS A 6 32.56 86.98 12.40
C LYS A 6 32.95 86.40 11.04
N ASP A 7 34.22 86.20 10.70
CA ASP A 7 34.56 85.74 9.34
C ASP A 7 35.10 84.30 9.23
N ALA A 8 35.22 83.55 10.33
CA ALA A 8 35.74 82.17 10.29
C ALA A 8 34.67 81.05 10.29
N ILE A 9 33.38 81.38 10.37
CA ILE A 9 32.29 80.39 10.50
C ILE A 9 31.56 80.11 9.17
N GLY A 10 31.76 80.95 8.15
CA GLY A 10 31.05 80.85 6.86
C GLY A 10 31.51 79.71 5.94
N GLU A 11 32.79 79.30 6.00
CA GLU A 11 33.36 78.37 5.02
C GLU A 11 33.17 76.88 5.37
N HIS A 12 33.03 76.54 6.66
CA HIS A 12 32.85 75.14 7.08
C HIS A 12 31.38 74.67 7.07
N ALA A 13 30.40 75.58 7.13
CA ALA A 13 28.98 75.23 7.14
C ALA A 13 28.43 74.83 5.76
N ALA A 14 29.01 75.36 4.66
CA ALA A 14 28.51 75.11 3.30
C ALA A 14 28.95 73.76 2.71
N ARG A 15 29.97 73.09 3.28
CA ARG A 15 30.47 71.80 2.77
C ARG A 15 29.80 70.58 3.39
N SER A 16 29.12 70.73 4.53
CA SER A 16 28.42 69.63 5.23
C SER A 16 26.93 69.53 4.91
N SER A 17 26.33 70.58 4.33
CA SER A 17 24.92 70.59 3.89
C SER A 17 24.72 69.96 2.51
N SER A 18 25.74 69.98 1.64
CA SER A 18 25.66 69.45 0.27
C SER A 18 25.68 67.91 0.19
N LEU A 19 26.16 67.22 1.22
CA LEU A 19 26.10 65.75 1.32
C LEU A 19 24.84 65.22 2.04
N LYS A 20 24.14 66.05 2.83
CA LYS A 20 22.96 65.62 3.58
C LYS A 20 21.75 65.34 2.69
N LEU A 21 21.50 66.19 1.70
CA LEU A 21 20.41 66.01 0.73
C LEU A 21 20.54 64.73 -0.12
N PRO A 22 21.69 64.43 -0.75
CA PRO A 22 21.82 63.17 -1.48
C PRO A 22 21.79 61.95 -0.54
N LEU A 23 22.29 62.05 0.69
CA LEU A 23 22.21 60.95 1.66
C LEU A 23 20.77 60.66 2.09
N ILE A 24 19.96 61.70 2.33
CA ILE A 24 18.54 61.58 2.68
C ILE A 24 17.77 61.01 1.48
N PHE A 25 18.05 61.46 0.25
CA PHE A 25 17.44 60.94 -0.96
C PHE A 25 17.78 59.46 -1.18
N VAL A 26 19.05 59.09 -1.03
CA VAL A 26 19.51 57.70 -1.13
C VAL A 26 18.86 56.85 -0.04
N ALA A 27 18.80 57.31 1.21
CA ALA A 27 18.14 56.59 2.30
C ALA A 27 16.63 56.45 2.07
N SER A 28 15.94 57.49 1.60
CA SER A 28 14.49 57.47 1.35
C SER A 28 14.07 56.53 0.23
N VAL A 29 15.01 56.14 -0.65
CA VAL A 29 14.72 55.23 -1.77
C VAL A 29 15.28 53.82 -1.51
N ILE A 30 16.45 53.70 -0.89
CA ILE A 30 17.05 52.38 -0.56
C ILE A 30 16.26 51.66 0.54
N LEU A 31 15.80 52.35 1.58
CA LEU A 31 15.06 51.70 2.68
C LEU A 31 13.76 51.02 2.19
N PRO A 32 12.87 51.70 1.44
CA PRO A 32 11.69 51.06 0.87
C PRO A 32 12.03 49.93 -0.11
N ALA A 33 13.11 50.05 -0.90
CA ALA A 33 13.55 49.00 -1.81
C ALA A 33 14.02 47.74 -1.07
N LEU A 34 14.81 47.90 0.00
CA LEU A 34 15.22 46.79 0.87
C LEU A 34 14.02 46.16 1.58
N PHE A 35 13.05 46.97 2.00
CA PHE A 35 11.81 46.47 2.60
C PHE A 35 10.98 45.65 1.62
N LEU A 36 10.82 46.12 0.37
CA LEU A 36 10.14 45.37 -0.69
C LEU A 36 10.89 44.09 -1.07
N ALA A 37 12.23 44.12 -1.10
CA ALA A 37 13.05 42.93 -1.34
C ALA A 37 12.89 41.90 -0.20
N TYR A 38 12.91 42.35 1.05
CA TYR A 38 12.66 41.50 2.22
C TYR A 38 11.25 40.92 2.21
N MET A 39 10.23 41.73 1.94
CA MET A 39 8.85 41.28 1.80
C MET A 39 8.69 40.27 0.67
N GLY A 40 9.30 40.50 -0.50
CA GLY A 40 9.28 39.59 -1.63
C GLY A 40 9.96 38.25 -1.33
N LEU A 41 11.08 38.27 -0.58
CA LEU A 41 11.75 37.05 -0.16
C LEU A 41 10.92 36.29 0.89
N ARG A 42 10.31 37.02 1.84
CA ARG A 42 9.44 36.45 2.87
C ARG A 42 8.17 35.84 2.28
N THR A 43 7.57 36.45 1.25
CA THR A 43 6.41 35.87 0.56
C THR A 43 6.79 34.58 -0.16
N VAL A 44 7.96 34.50 -0.81
CA VAL A 44 8.39 33.25 -1.48
C VAL A 44 8.66 32.13 -0.47
N VAL A 45 9.28 32.45 0.67
CA VAL A 45 9.48 31.45 1.75
C VAL A 45 8.14 31.03 2.36
N GLY A 46 7.22 31.98 2.58
CA GLY A 46 5.87 31.69 3.06
C GLY A 46 5.07 30.82 2.09
N ASP A 47 5.17 31.06 0.78
CA ASP A 47 4.51 30.25 -0.26
C ASP A 47 5.02 28.79 -0.24
N THR A 48 6.31 28.57 0.03
CA THR A 48 6.87 27.21 0.12
C THR A 48 6.44 26.47 1.37
N GLU A 49 6.34 27.15 2.51
CA GLU A 49 5.84 26.56 3.75
C GLU A 49 4.35 26.20 3.62
N GLN A 50 3.54 27.09 3.04
CA GLN A 50 2.12 26.84 2.79
C GLN A 50 1.90 25.68 1.82
N ALA A 51 2.68 25.60 0.74
CA ALA A 51 2.60 24.49 -0.20
C ALA A 51 2.92 23.14 0.46
N LEU A 52 3.91 23.10 1.36
CA LEU A 52 4.26 21.89 2.12
C LEU A 52 3.14 21.52 3.10
N GLU A 53 2.58 22.48 3.82
CA GLU A 53 1.44 22.27 4.72
C GLU A 53 0.21 21.74 3.98
N ASP A 54 -0.05 22.27 2.78
CA ASP A 54 -1.15 21.82 1.92
C ASP A 54 -0.92 20.39 1.44
N GLN A 55 0.30 20.03 1.04
CA GLN A 55 0.65 18.65 0.67
C GLN A 55 0.51 17.69 1.85
N VAL A 56 0.94 18.06 3.06
CA VAL A 56 0.74 17.26 4.28
C VAL A 56 -0.75 17.07 4.57
N ARG A 57 -1.55 18.11 4.38
CA ARG A 57 -3.01 18.05 4.55
C ARG A 57 -3.65 17.12 3.51
N GLN A 58 -3.20 17.15 2.26
CA GLN A 58 -3.66 16.25 1.20
C GLN A 58 -3.27 14.80 1.50
N ALA A 59 -2.04 14.55 1.95
CA ALA A 59 -1.59 13.22 2.36
C ALA A 59 -2.45 12.66 3.50
N ARG A 60 -2.80 13.48 4.51
CA ARG A 60 -3.72 13.09 5.58
C ARG A 60 -5.13 12.75 5.08
N ARG A 61 -5.66 13.48 4.10
CA ARG A 61 -6.96 13.15 3.49
C ARG A 61 -6.92 11.82 2.73
N LEU A 62 -5.83 11.53 2.03
CA LEU A 62 -5.63 10.21 1.40
C LEU A 62 -5.55 9.09 2.43
N GLN A 63 -4.96 9.33 3.60
CA GLN A 63 -4.96 8.36 4.69
C GLN A 63 -6.38 8.07 5.17
N GLU A 64 -7.20 9.10 5.35
CA GLU A 64 -8.61 8.94 5.74
C GLU A 64 -9.41 8.15 4.68
N GLU A 65 -9.16 8.40 3.38
CA GLU A 65 -9.77 7.63 2.29
C GLU A 65 -9.30 6.16 2.28
N PHE A 66 -8.01 5.92 2.49
CA PHE A 66 -7.45 4.57 2.63
C PHE A 66 -8.08 3.82 3.81
N GLU A 67 -8.13 4.47 4.98
CA GLU A 67 -8.74 3.91 6.19
C GLU A 67 -10.23 3.62 5.98
N GLY A 68 -10.94 4.47 5.24
CA GLY A 68 -12.34 4.25 4.85
C GLY A 68 -12.49 2.99 4.00
N ILE A 69 -11.68 2.84 2.93
CA ILE A 69 -11.71 1.66 2.06
C ILE A 69 -11.46 0.38 2.85
N VAL A 70 -10.47 0.38 3.75
CA VAL A 70 -10.14 -0.78 4.59
C VAL A 70 -11.28 -1.08 5.56
N GLN A 71 -11.85 -0.07 6.21
CA GLN A 71 -12.96 -0.24 7.15
C GLN A 71 -14.23 -0.75 6.48
N ASP A 72 -14.60 -0.20 5.33
CA ASP A 72 -15.78 -0.65 4.59
C ASP A 72 -15.64 -2.11 4.15
N ALA A 73 -14.44 -2.50 3.73
CA ALA A 73 -14.14 -3.88 3.36
C ALA A 73 -14.22 -4.84 4.57
N ILE A 74 -13.66 -4.46 5.72
CA ILE A 74 -13.78 -5.24 6.97
C ILE A 74 -15.23 -5.34 7.42
N GLN A 75 -15.99 -4.25 7.37
CA GLN A 75 -17.38 -4.21 7.81
C GLN A 75 -18.26 -5.08 6.92
N SER A 76 -18.10 -4.99 5.60
CA SER A 76 -18.78 -5.86 4.64
C SER A 76 -18.45 -7.32 4.90
N LEU A 77 -17.17 -7.61 5.17
CA LEU A 77 -16.70 -8.95 5.47
C LEU A 77 -17.32 -9.50 6.77
N ARG A 78 -17.36 -8.67 7.81
CA ARG A 78 -17.94 -9.02 9.12
C ARG A 78 -19.44 -9.30 9.01
N GLN A 79 -20.17 -8.50 8.23
CA GLN A 79 -21.60 -8.73 7.97
C GLN A 79 -21.82 -10.07 7.27
N ASN A 80 -21.05 -10.38 6.22
CA ASN A 80 -21.15 -11.65 5.52
C ASN A 80 -20.77 -12.83 6.42
N ALA A 81 -19.71 -12.70 7.21
CA ALA A 81 -19.28 -13.74 8.16
C ALA A 81 -20.30 -13.99 9.29
N GLN A 82 -21.09 -12.99 9.68
CA GLN A 82 -22.15 -13.13 10.68
C GLN A 82 -23.45 -13.73 10.11
N MET A 83 -23.77 -13.40 8.85
CA MET A 83 -25.02 -13.80 8.22
C MET A 83 -24.95 -15.19 7.56
N ALA A 84 -23.75 -15.70 7.29
CA ALA A 84 -23.59 -16.88 6.46
C ALA A 84 -22.65 -17.92 7.06
N THR A 85 -23.01 -19.19 6.84
CA THR A 85 -22.12 -20.34 6.77
C THR A 85 -21.01 -20.18 5.70
N SER A 86 -20.96 -19.04 5.00
CA SER A 86 -19.98 -18.67 3.99
C SER A 86 -19.54 -17.18 4.03
N ILE A 87 -18.26 -16.93 4.24
CA ILE A 87 -17.55 -15.69 3.89
C ILE A 87 -17.40 -15.55 2.36
N GLU A 88 -18.47 -15.18 1.66
CA GLU A 88 -18.32 -14.72 0.28
C GLU A 88 -17.90 -13.26 0.25
N PHE A 89 -16.87 -12.95 -0.54
CA PHE A 89 -16.44 -11.58 -0.77
C PHE A 89 -17.18 -11.02 -1.98
N PRO A 90 -17.68 -9.79 -1.91
CA PRO A 90 -18.05 -9.08 -3.12
C PRO A 90 -16.80 -9.01 -4.03
N PRO A 91 -16.92 -9.25 -5.35
CA PRO A 91 -15.80 -9.15 -6.29
C PRO A 91 -15.08 -7.79 -6.25
N THR A 92 -15.74 -6.78 -5.71
CA THR A 92 -15.25 -5.40 -5.57
C THR A 92 -14.57 -5.13 -4.23
N ALA A 93 -14.44 -6.09 -3.31
CA ALA A 93 -13.67 -5.89 -2.09
C ALA A 93 -12.16 -6.02 -2.39
N PRO A 94 -11.30 -5.11 -1.91
CA PRO A 94 -9.86 -5.18 -2.11
C PRO A 94 -9.21 -6.21 -1.16
N ILE A 95 -9.66 -7.46 -1.21
CA ILE A 95 -9.24 -8.54 -0.33
C ILE A 95 -8.74 -9.70 -1.19
N HIS A 96 -7.50 -10.13 -0.97
CA HIS A 96 -6.96 -11.34 -1.59
C HIS A 96 -7.46 -12.60 -0.89
N HIS A 97 -7.39 -12.62 0.45
CA HIS A 97 -7.71 -13.76 1.29
C HIS A 97 -8.35 -13.30 2.58
N ALA A 98 -9.27 -14.07 3.13
CA ALA A 98 -9.66 -13.93 4.53
C ALA A 98 -9.65 -15.27 5.24
N PHE A 99 -9.66 -15.18 6.56
CA PHE A 99 -9.47 -16.28 7.46
C PHE A 99 -10.26 -16.07 8.75
N ILE A 100 -10.51 -17.16 9.47
CA ILE A 100 -11.12 -17.14 10.79
C ILE A 100 -10.19 -17.89 11.74
N LEU A 101 -9.93 -17.29 12.90
CA LEU A 101 -9.21 -17.90 14.00
C LEU A 101 -10.14 -18.13 15.20
N ASP A 102 -9.83 -19.13 15.99
CA ASP A 102 -10.41 -19.28 17.33
C ASP A 102 -9.70 -18.39 18.36
N HIS A 103 -10.12 -18.48 19.61
CA HIS A 103 -9.56 -17.64 20.68
C HIS A 103 -8.16 -18.02 21.15
N TRP A 104 -7.65 -19.16 20.70
CA TRP A 104 -6.27 -19.58 20.93
C TRP A 104 -5.38 -19.29 19.72
N GLY A 105 -5.92 -18.67 18.66
CA GLY A 105 -5.21 -18.41 17.42
C GLY A 105 -5.10 -19.63 16.50
N ASN A 106 -5.84 -20.72 16.75
CA ASN A 106 -5.91 -21.81 15.78
C ASN A 106 -6.77 -21.40 14.59
N TRP A 107 -6.41 -21.92 13.43
CA TRP A 107 -7.06 -21.61 12.19
C TRP A 107 -8.33 -22.45 12.01
N ILE A 108 -9.48 -21.79 12.00
CA ILE A 108 -10.78 -22.40 11.69
C ILE A 108 -11.02 -22.36 10.18
N VAL A 109 -10.74 -21.22 9.55
CA VAL A 109 -10.90 -21.02 8.11
C VAL A 109 -9.64 -20.38 7.53
N PRO A 110 -8.93 -21.03 6.59
CA PRO A 110 -9.04 -22.46 6.33
C PRO A 110 -8.68 -23.28 7.60
N ASN A 111 -9.21 -24.49 7.73
CA ASN A 111 -8.87 -25.37 8.85
C ASN A 111 -7.45 -25.92 8.65
N ILE A 112 -6.54 -25.60 9.58
CA ILE A 112 -5.16 -26.06 9.55
C ILE A 112 -4.94 -26.89 10.81
N PRO A 113 -4.90 -28.22 10.70
CA PRO A 113 -4.78 -29.08 11.86
C PRO A 113 -3.37 -29.03 12.43
N THR A 114 -3.25 -29.27 13.73
CA THR A 114 -1.95 -29.37 14.40
C THR A 114 -1.27 -30.73 14.13
N ARG A 115 -2.07 -31.78 13.88
CA ARG A 115 -1.60 -33.13 13.53
C ARG A 115 -2.11 -33.51 12.14
N HIS A 116 -1.19 -33.99 11.32
CA HIS A 116 -1.44 -34.32 9.92
C HIS A 116 -1.34 -35.82 9.61
N GLN A 117 -1.06 -36.68 10.59
CA GLN A 117 -0.84 -38.11 10.38
C GLN A 117 -1.56 -38.95 11.43
N ALA A 118 -2.10 -40.09 10.99
CA ALA A 118 -2.72 -41.06 11.87
C ALA A 118 -1.70 -41.80 12.74
N VAL A 119 -2.06 -42.03 14.01
CA VAL A 119 -1.33 -42.94 14.90
C VAL A 119 -2.20 -44.17 15.11
N LEU A 120 -1.80 -45.29 14.52
CA LEU A 120 -2.58 -46.54 14.55
C LEU A 120 -2.04 -47.51 15.60
N SER A 121 -2.95 -48.31 16.16
CA SER A 121 -2.60 -49.39 17.08
C SER A 121 -1.77 -50.48 16.37
N ALA A 122 -0.92 -51.15 17.13
CA ALA A 122 -0.09 -52.24 16.60
C ALA A 122 -0.95 -53.40 16.06
N GLU A 123 -2.09 -53.67 16.71
CA GLU A 123 -3.04 -54.69 16.29
C GLU A 123 -3.68 -54.32 14.95
N PHE A 124 -4.20 -53.10 14.81
CA PHE A 124 -4.78 -52.65 13.55
C PHE A 124 -3.76 -52.67 12.42
N LYS A 125 -2.52 -52.21 12.66
CA LYS A 125 -1.44 -52.28 11.68
C LYS A 125 -1.19 -53.71 11.17
N ALA A 126 -1.13 -54.69 12.08
CA ALA A 126 -0.91 -56.08 11.71
C ALA A 126 -2.06 -56.64 10.85
N GLN A 127 -3.32 -56.36 11.22
CA GLN A 127 -4.47 -56.85 10.46
C GLN A 127 -4.67 -56.10 9.13
N LYS A 128 -4.43 -54.78 9.10
CA LYS A 128 -4.38 -53.98 7.88
C LYS A 128 -3.33 -54.51 6.91
N ALA A 129 -2.12 -54.83 7.38
CA ALA A 129 -1.07 -55.40 6.54
C ALA A 129 -1.49 -56.75 5.92
N ARG A 130 -2.30 -57.55 6.61
CA ARG A 130 -2.88 -58.78 6.05
C ARG A 130 -3.87 -58.47 4.92
N ALA A 131 -4.76 -57.49 5.09
CA ALA A 131 -5.67 -57.04 4.05
C ALA A 131 -4.91 -56.46 2.83
N GLU A 132 -3.85 -55.68 3.08
CA GLU A 132 -2.99 -55.12 2.01
C GLU A 132 -2.26 -56.21 1.22
N ARG A 133 -1.79 -57.28 1.86
CA ARG A 133 -1.22 -58.43 1.15
C ARG A 133 -2.25 -59.10 0.23
N LEU A 134 -3.49 -59.24 0.67
CA LEU A 134 -4.58 -59.75 -0.18
C LEU A 134 -4.81 -58.82 -1.38
N GLU A 135 -4.87 -57.50 -1.13
CA GLU A 135 -5.14 -56.51 -2.18
C GLU A 135 -4.01 -56.39 -3.21
N PHE A 136 -2.76 -56.26 -2.76
CA PHE A 136 -1.65 -55.85 -3.62
C PHE A 136 -0.76 -57.02 -4.05
N ALA A 137 -0.51 -58.00 -3.16
CA ALA A 137 0.40 -59.11 -3.46
C ALA A 137 -0.34 -60.31 -4.08
N ALA A 138 -1.43 -60.74 -3.44
CA ALA A 138 -2.23 -61.86 -3.93
C ALA A 138 -3.23 -61.45 -5.03
N GLN A 139 -3.54 -60.16 -5.13
CA GLN A 139 -4.57 -59.60 -6.01
C GLN A 139 -5.95 -60.23 -5.83
N ASP A 140 -6.22 -60.83 -4.67
CA ASP A 140 -7.54 -61.35 -4.30
C ASP A 140 -8.37 -60.20 -3.72
N ILE A 141 -8.97 -59.42 -4.63
CA ILE A 141 -9.71 -58.21 -4.27
C ILE A 141 -10.98 -58.54 -3.46
N ALA A 142 -11.57 -59.73 -3.66
CA ALA A 142 -12.76 -60.15 -2.92
C ALA A 142 -12.46 -60.44 -1.46
N GLN A 143 -11.41 -61.20 -1.18
CA GLN A 143 -10.96 -61.42 0.19
C GLN A 143 -10.43 -60.13 0.83
N ALA A 144 -9.75 -59.27 0.07
CA ALA A 144 -9.30 -57.98 0.57
C ALA A 144 -10.48 -57.08 1.00
N LEU A 145 -11.53 -56.99 0.17
CA LEU A 145 -12.75 -56.24 0.50
C LEU A 145 -13.41 -56.79 1.78
N ALA A 146 -13.55 -58.11 1.89
CA ALA A 146 -14.12 -58.74 3.08
C ALA A 146 -13.27 -58.46 4.34
N ALA A 147 -11.93 -58.53 4.21
CA ALA A 147 -11.00 -58.22 5.29
C ALA A 147 -11.14 -56.77 5.76
N TYR A 148 -11.18 -55.80 4.83
CA TYR A 148 -11.38 -54.39 5.19
C TYR A 148 -12.74 -54.14 5.84
N ARG A 149 -13.84 -54.77 5.36
CA ARG A 149 -15.15 -54.64 6.02
C ARG A 149 -15.14 -55.23 7.43
N SER A 150 -14.47 -56.35 7.64
CA SER A 150 -14.27 -56.90 8.99
C SER A 150 -13.56 -55.90 9.91
N LEU A 151 -12.52 -55.22 9.43
CA LEU A 151 -11.81 -54.20 10.20
C LEU A 151 -12.72 -53.04 10.61
N THR A 152 -13.61 -52.58 9.72
CA THR A 152 -14.55 -51.48 10.04
C THR A 152 -15.57 -51.83 11.13
N GLN A 153 -15.82 -53.12 11.36
CA GLN A 153 -16.72 -53.64 12.40
C GLN A 153 -15.99 -53.98 13.70
N GLN A 154 -14.73 -54.38 13.61
CA GLN A 154 -13.93 -54.83 14.75
C GLN A 154 -13.34 -53.68 15.56
N PHE A 155 -12.94 -52.60 14.90
CA PHE A 155 -12.29 -51.45 15.56
C PHE A 155 -13.30 -50.32 15.75
N GLU A 156 -13.28 -49.71 16.94
CA GLU A 156 -14.14 -48.57 17.27
C GLU A 156 -13.45 -47.22 16.98
N ASP A 157 -12.11 -47.19 16.92
CA ASP A 157 -11.36 -45.96 16.67
C ASP A 157 -11.75 -45.33 15.31
N PRO A 158 -12.17 -44.06 15.28
CA PRO A 158 -12.63 -43.42 14.06
C PRO A 158 -11.57 -43.38 12.94
N THR A 159 -10.30 -43.22 13.29
CA THR A 159 -9.21 -43.13 12.32
C THR A 159 -8.97 -44.48 11.65
N GLU A 160 -8.91 -45.54 12.46
CA GLU A 160 -8.76 -46.91 11.99
C GLU A 160 -9.94 -47.36 11.13
N ARG A 161 -11.18 -47.03 11.54
CA ARG A 161 -12.39 -47.30 10.73
C ARG A 161 -12.36 -46.58 9.39
N ALA A 162 -12.00 -45.30 9.37
CA ALA A 162 -11.90 -44.51 8.15
C ALA A 162 -10.84 -45.08 7.17
N ILE A 163 -9.68 -45.50 7.68
CA ILE A 163 -8.62 -46.14 6.87
C ILE A 163 -9.12 -47.47 6.29
N ALA A 164 -9.81 -48.28 7.08
CA ALA A 164 -10.40 -49.53 6.62
C ALA A 164 -11.50 -49.30 5.56
N LEU A 165 -12.36 -48.29 5.74
CA LEU A 165 -13.35 -47.87 4.73
C LEU A 165 -12.69 -47.43 3.42
N SER A 166 -11.60 -46.65 3.49
CA SER A 166 -10.82 -46.26 2.31
C SER A 166 -10.26 -47.47 1.55
N GLY A 167 -9.74 -48.47 2.28
CA GLY A 167 -9.31 -49.75 1.71
C GLY A 167 -10.45 -50.54 1.05
N ALA A 168 -11.60 -50.63 1.72
CA ALA A 168 -12.80 -51.29 1.20
C ALA A 168 -13.32 -50.61 -0.09
N ALA A 169 -13.42 -49.28 -0.10
CA ALA A 169 -13.86 -48.52 -1.27
C ALA A 169 -12.92 -48.71 -2.48
N ARG A 170 -11.61 -48.73 -2.23
CA ARG A 170 -10.60 -49.00 -3.26
C ARG A 170 -10.73 -50.42 -3.82
N CYS A 171 -11.00 -51.42 -2.98
CA CYS A 171 -11.25 -52.79 -3.41
C CYS A 171 -12.55 -52.90 -4.22
N ALA A 172 -13.66 -52.30 -3.76
CA ALA A 172 -14.93 -52.28 -4.49
C ALA A 172 -14.77 -51.67 -5.89
N ARG A 173 -14.03 -50.56 -5.98
CA ARG A 173 -13.67 -49.92 -7.26
C ARG A 173 -12.88 -50.87 -8.16
N LYS A 174 -11.88 -51.57 -7.64
CA LYS A 174 -11.05 -52.54 -8.38
C LYS A 174 -11.86 -53.75 -8.89
N GLN A 175 -12.95 -54.11 -8.21
CA GLN A 175 -13.89 -55.15 -8.67
C GLN A 175 -14.86 -54.67 -9.75
N GLY A 176 -14.84 -53.39 -10.11
CA GLY A 176 -15.81 -52.79 -11.03
C GLY A 176 -17.16 -52.45 -10.40
N ASN A 177 -17.32 -52.63 -9.07
CA ASN A 177 -18.52 -52.21 -8.37
C ASN A 177 -18.42 -50.71 -8.00
N GLY A 178 -18.68 -49.86 -9.00
CA GLY A 178 -18.61 -48.41 -8.85
C GLY A 178 -19.65 -47.84 -7.88
N GLU A 179 -20.85 -48.40 -7.85
CA GLU A 179 -21.93 -47.95 -6.96
C GLU A 179 -21.56 -48.18 -5.48
N LEU A 180 -21.12 -49.38 -5.13
CA LEU A 180 -20.65 -49.67 -3.77
C LEU A 180 -19.43 -48.83 -3.39
N ALA A 181 -18.52 -48.57 -4.33
CA ALA A 181 -17.37 -47.71 -4.07
C ALA A 181 -17.82 -46.26 -3.75
N VAL A 182 -18.76 -45.70 -4.51
CA VAL A 182 -19.33 -44.37 -4.26
C VAL A 182 -20.05 -44.33 -2.91
N GLU A 183 -20.84 -45.35 -2.58
CA GLU A 183 -21.51 -45.47 -1.28
C GLU A 183 -20.49 -45.40 -0.13
N ILE A 184 -19.45 -46.24 -0.16
CA ILE A 184 -18.44 -46.29 0.90
C ILE A 184 -17.65 -44.97 0.97
N TYR A 185 -17.27 -44.38 -0.17
CA TYR A 185 -16.57 -43.09 -0.19
C TYR A 185 -17.43 -41.94 0.33
N THR A 186 -18.73 -41.96 0.05
CA THR A 186 -19.67 -40.94 0.56
C THR A 186 -19.78 -41.03 2.08
N THR A 187 -19.93 -42.25 2.62
CA THR A 187 -19.90 -42.50 4.07
C THR A 187 -18.57 -42.07 4.69
N LEU A 188 -17.44 -42.40 4.04
CA LEU A 188 -16.11 -41.97 4.51
C LEU A 188 -16.00 -40.45 4.61
N ALA A 189 -16.48 -39.72 3.60
CA ALA A 189 -16.38 -38.27 3.53
C ALA A 189 -17.33 -37.53 4.49
N ALA A 190 -18.48 -38.15 4.81
CA ALA A 190 -19.49 -37.61 5.72
C ALA A 190 -19.15 -37.88 7.19
N ASP A 191 -18.79 -39.12 7.53
CA ASP A 191 -18.61 -39.56 8.92
C ASP A 191 -17.22 -39.26 9.46
N TYR A 192 -16.21 -39.14 8.57
CA TYR A 192 -14.80 -38.95 8.95
C TYR A 192 -14.14 -37.74 8.24
N PRO A 193 -14.71 -36.53 8.36
CA PRO A 193 -14.32 -35.35 7.58
C PRO A 193 -12.96 -34.76 7.94
N LEU A 194 -12.33 -35.18 9.04
CA LEU A 194 -11.07 -34.63 9.55
C LEU A 194 -9.92 -35.65 9.56
N VAL A 195 -10.14 -36.87 9.06
CA VAL A 195 -9.21 -37.98 9.24
C VAL A 195 -8.12 -38.00 8.15
N PHE A 196 -6.88 -38.15 8.60
CA PHE A 196 -5.71 -38.38 7.77
C PHE A 196 -5.29 -39.84 7.79
N ASP A 197 -4.60 -40.31 6.75
CA ASP A 197 -3.93 -41.60 6.76
C ASP A 197 -2.49 -41.54 7.34
N GLU A 198 -1.78 -42.66 7.30
CA GLU A 198 -0.38 -42.77 7.77
C GLU A 198 0.59 -41.92 6.93
N SER A 199 0.24 -41.58 5.69
CA SER A 199 1.05 -40.74 4.80
C SER A 199 0.76 -39.25 4.95
N GLY A 200 -0.32 -38.91 5.65
CA GLY A 200 -0.83 -37.56 5.82
C GLY A 200 -1.80 -37.11 4.71
N ALA A 201 -2.30 -38.04 3.90
CA ALA A 201 -3.36 -37.75 2.95
C ALA A 201 -4.70 -37.65 3.67
N HIS A 202 -5.46 -36.58 3.37
CA HIS A 202 -6.79 -36.37 3.92
C HIS A 202 -7.82 -37.31 3.24
N LEU A 203 -8.45 -38.20 4.02
CA LEU A 203 -9.27 -39.28 3.48
C LEU A 203 -10.55 -38.82 2.80
N ALA A 204 -11.23 -37.79 3.32
CA ALA A 204 -12.42 -37.25 2.65
C ALA A 204 -12.06 -36.55 1.33
N THR A 205 -10.92 -35.85 1.26
CA THR A 205 -10.39 -35.32 -0.02
C THR A 205 -10.10 -36.43 -1.01
N TYR A 206 -9.46 -37.51 -0.57
CA TYR A 206 -9.26 -38.68 -1.41
C TYR A 206 -10.59 -39.24 -1.94
N ALA A 207 -11.59 -39.41 -1.05
CA ALA A 207 -12.92 -39.91 -1.40
C ALA A 207 -13.61 -39.09 -2.49
N HIS A 208 -13.67 -37.77 -2.34
CA HIS A 208 -14.25 -36.85 -3.33
C HIS A 208 -13.59 -36.97 -4.70
N LEU A 209 -12.26 -37.04 -4.75
CA LEU A 209 -11.54 -37.23 -6.02
C LEU A 209 -11.82 -38.59 -6.67
N GLN A 210 -12.06 -39.64 -5.88
CA GLN A 210 -12.43 -40.96 -6.42
C GLN A 210 -13.89 -40.99 -6.90
N ILE A 211 -14.82 -40.36 -6.18
CA ILE A 211 -16.22 -40.24 -6.61
C ILE A 211 -16.31 -39.45 -7.92
N ALA A 212 -15.61 -38.33 -8.01
CA ALA A 212 -15.58 -37.54 -9.24
C ALA A 212 -14.95 -38.32 -10.42
N ASP A 213 -13.89 -39.11 -10.18
CA ASP A 213 -13.28 -39.97 -11.23
C ASP A 213 -14.25 -41.06 -11.70
N LEU A 214 -14.99 -41.68 -10.77
CA LEU A 214 -16.02 -42.66 -11.10
C LEU A 214 -17.16 -42.05 -11.90
N ALA A 215 -17.62 -40.85 -11.53
CA ALA A 215 -18.64 -40.11 -12.27
C ALA A 215 -18.17 -39.77 -13.70
N LEU A 216 -16.91 -39.36 -13.88
CA LEU A 216 -16.33 -39.13 -15.21
C LEU A 216 -16.30 -40.39 -16.07
N ARG A 217 -15.89 -41.54 -15.50
CA ARG A 217 -15.87 -42.82 -16.21
C ARG A 217 -17.26 -43.29 -16.60
N ALA A 218 -18.27 -42.96 -15.80
CA ALA A 218 -19.67 -43.22 -16.10
C ALA A 218 -20.28 -42.21 -17.10
N GLY A 219 -19.53 -41.20 -17.55
CA GLY A 219 -20.03 -40.14 -18.43
C GLY A 219 -20.94 -39.11 -17.73
N ASN A 220 -21.02 -39.15 -16.40
CA ASN A 220 -21.81 -38.22 -15.59
C ASN A 220 -20.99 -36.96 -15.26
N ALA A 221 -20.91 -36.04 -16.23
CA ALA A 221 -20.17 -34.78 -16.09
C ALA A 221 -20.70 -33.91 -14.94
N SER A 222 -22.03 -33.76 -14.83
CA SER A 222 -22.66 -32.95 -13.78
C SER A 222 -22.37 -33.50 -12.38
N GLY A 223 -22.44 -34.82 -12.20
CA GLY A 223 -22.07 -35.45 -10.93
C GLY A 223 -20.61 -35.24 -10.54
N ALA A 224 -19.70 -35.28 -11.52
CA ALA A 224 -18.28 -35.00 -11.27
C ALA A 224 -18.05 -33.53 -10.87
N ILE A 225 -18.71 -32.57 -11.55
CA ILE A 225 -18.63 -31.14 -11.22
C ILE A 225 -19.18 -30.90 -9.82
N GLN A 226 -20.37 -31.44 -9.50
CA GLN A 226 -21.00 -31.29 -8.19
C GLN A 226 -20.10 -31.82 -7.07
N THR A 227 -19.55 -33.03 -7.23
CA THR A 227 -18.65 -33.64 -6.24
C THR A 227 -17.42 -32.77 -5.99
N LEU A 228 -16.82 -32.22 -7.05
CA LEU A 228 -15.67 -31.33 -6.91
C LEU A 228 -16.04 -29.98 -6.28
N ASP A 229 -17.22 -29.44 -6.58
CA ASP A 229 -17.70 -28.21 -5.94
C ASP A 229 -17.97 -28.41 -4.45
N ASP A 230 -18.63 -29.51 -4.06
CA ASP A 230 -18.88 -29.88 -2.67
C ASP A 230 -17.57 -30.00 -1.88
N TRP A 231 -16.56 -30.66 -2.48
CA TRP A 231 -15.23 -30.77 -1.89
C TRP A 231 -14.54 -29.41 -1.70
N VAL A 232 -14.53 -28.56 -2.74
CA VAL A 232 -13.92 -27.23 -2.67
C VAL A 232 -14.66 -26.34 -1.68
N HIS A 233 -15.98 -26.44 -1.62
CA HIS A 233 -16.80 -25.75 -0.63
C HIS A 233 -16.41 -26.17 0.79
N ALA A 234 -16.28 -27.47 1.06
CA ALA A 234 -15.87 -27.97 2.36
C ALA A 234 -14.45 -27.51 2.77
N LEU A 235 -13.50 -27.45 1.83
CA LEU A 235 -12.17 -26.89 2.07
C LEU A 235 -12.21 -25.38 2.39
N ARG A 236 -13.01 -24.62 1.63
CA ARG A 236 -13.15 -23.16 1.81
C ARG A 236 -13.69 -22.79 3.19
N TRP A 237 -14.51 -23.66 3.79
CA TRP A 237 -15.15 -23.42 5.09
C TRP A 237 -14.46 -24.10 6.26
N GLY A 238 -13.32 -24.75 6.03
CA GLY A 238 -12.62 -25.48 7.08
C GLY A 238 -13.37 -26.71 7.60
N ALA A 239 -14.48 -27.11 6.95
CA ALA A 239 -15.12 -28.40 7.21
C ALA A 239 -14.16 -29.55 6.86
N TYR A 240 -13.34 -29.34 5.82
CA TYR A 240 -12.18 -30.18 5.53
C TYR A 240 -10.88 -29.42 5.79
N PRO A 241 -9.89 -30.09 6.41
CA PRO A 241 -8.61 -29.48 6.69
C PRO A 241 -7.75 -29.31 5.44
N LEU A 242 -6.99 -28.23 5.40
CA LEU A 242 -5.76 -28.14 4.62
C LEU A 242 -4.69 -28.93 5.36
N GLY A 243 -4.55 -30.21 5.00
CA GLY A 243 -3.58 -31.12 5.56
C GLY A 243 -2.14 -30.78 5.21
N ASP A 244 -1.33 -31.81 4.93
CA ASP A 244 -0.04 -31.59 4.27
C ASP A 244 -0.25 -30.77 2.99
N TYR A 245 0.29 -29.55 2.97
CA TYR A 245 0.12 -28.62 1.85
C TYR A 245 0.57 -29.22 0.51
N SER A 246 1.54 -30.14 0.50
CA SER A 246 1.95 -30.84 -0.72
C SER A 246 0.85 -31.79 -1.22
N ALA A 247 0.26 -32.59 -0.32
CA ALA A 247 -0.83 -33.50 -0.63
C ALA A 247 -2.09 -32.75 -1.09
N THR A 248 -2.44 -31.65 -0.42
CA THR A 248 -3.58 -30.81 -0.81
C THR A 248 -3.34 -30.13 -2.16
N ARG A 249 -2.13 -29.63 -2.46
CA ARG A 249 -1.81 -29.12 -3.80
C ARG A 249 -1.96 -30.17 -4.88
N HIS A 250 -1.48 -31.39 -4.65
CA HIS A 250 -1.64 -32.49 -5.59
C HIS A 250 -3.11 -32.86 -5.81
N ALA A 251 -3.94 -32.80 -4.77
CA ALA A 251 -5.39 -32.96 -4.89
C ALA A 251 -6.02 -31.86 -5.77
N LEU A 252 -5.64 -30.60 -5.56
CA LEU A 252 -6.11 -29.46 -6.37
C LEU A 252 -5.66 -29.59 -7.83
N ASP A 253 -4.42 -30.00 -8.08
CA ASP A 253 -3.91 -30.28 -9.44
C ASP A 253 -4.70 -31.38 -10.15
N ARG A 254 -5.03 -32.45 -9.41
CA ARG A 254 -5.83 -33.56 -9.96
C ARG A 254 -7.24 -33.09 -10.32
N ALA A 255 -7.89 -32.34 -9.44
CA ALA A 255 -9.20 -31.77 -9.71
C ALA A 255 -9.18 -30.80 -10.91
N GLU A 256 -8.15 -29.96 -11.03
CA GLU A 256 -8.01 -29.07 -12.18
C GLU A 256 -7.87 -29.84 -13.51
N LYS A 257 -7.07 -30.91 -13.53
CA LYS A 257 -6.95 -31.79 -14.72
C LYS A 257 -8.29 -32.41 -15.11
N MET A 258 -9.08 -32.85 -14.12
CA MET A 258 -10.43 -33.38 -14.36
C MET A 258 -11.34 -32.30 -14.98
N LEU A 259 -11.33 -31.09 -14.44
CA LEU A 259 -12.13 -29.97 -14.97
C LEU A 259 -11.70 -29.53 -16.37
N LEU A 260 -10.40 -29.55 -16.68
CA LEU A 260 -9.92 -29.26 -18.04
C LEU A 260 -10.46 -30.27 -19.06
N SER A 261 -10.43 -31.57 -18.72
CA SER A 261 -10.99 -32.62 -19.59
C SER A 261 -12.51 -32.46 -19.82
N LEU A 262 -13.24 -32.06 -18.77
CA LEU A 262 -14.66 -31.75 -18.84
C LEU A 262 -14.94 -30.53 -19.71
N ARG A 263 -14.15 -29.45 -19.55
CA ARG A 263 -14.31 -28.21 -20.31
C ARG A 263 -14.12 -28.42 -21.80
N GLU A 264 -13.12 -29.20 -22.21
CA GLU A 264 -12.90 -29.53 -23.63
C GLU A 264 -14.11 -30.25 -24.22
N THR A 265 -14.66 -31.23 -23.48
CA THR A 265 -15.84 -31.99 -23.89
C THR A 265 -17.10 -31.10 -23.94
N ALA A 266 -17.31 -30.27 -22.92
CA ALA A 266 -18.44 -29.35 -22.81
C ALA A 266 -18.41 -28.27 -23.91
N THR A 267 -17.23 -27.72 -24.23
CA THR A 267 -17.05 -26.71 -25.27
C THR A 267 -17.38 -27.28 -26.64
N ARG A 268 -16.92 -28.51 -26.96
CA ARG A 268 -17.26 -29.20 -28.21
C ARG A 268 -18.76 -29.45 -28.35
N ARG A 269 -19.44 -29.72 -27.23
CA ARG A 269 -20.89 -29.98 -27.17
C ARG A 269 -21.75 -28.72 -27.01
N ARG A 270 -21.16 -27.52 -26.91
CA ARG A 270 -21.85 -26.25 -26.58
C ARG A 270 -22.75 -26.38 -25.33
N SER A 271 -22.24 -27.01 -24.29
CA SER A 271 -22.96 -27.22 -23.03
C SER A 271 -22.93 -25.98 -22.15
N GLU A 272 -24.00 -25.77 -21.38
CA GLU A 272 -24.13 -24.70 -20.37
C GLU A 272 -23.15 -24.87 -19.19
N THR A 273 -22.64 -26.10 -18.98
CA THR A 273 -21.67 -26.43 -17.91
C THR A 273 -20.31 -25.72 -18.03
N VAL A 274 -20.02 -25.06 -19.16
CA VAL A 274 -18.74 -24.33 -19.35
C VAL A 274 -18.58 -23.19 -18.34
N SER A 275 -19.67 -22.53 -17.95
CA SER A 275 -19.64 -21.47 -16.93
C SER A 275 -19.33 -22.06 -15.55
N GLU A 276 -20.06 -23.11 -15.15
CA GLU A 276 -19.86 -23.81 -13.88
C GLU A 276 -18.42 -24.30 -13.70
N ILE A 277 -17.84 -24.88 -14.76
CA ILE A 277 -16.45 -25.33 -14.76
C ILE A 277 -15.48 -24.15 -14.56
N SER A 278 -15.77 -23.01 -15.18
CA SER A 278 -14.92 -21.82 -15.07
C SER A 278 -14.97 -21.24 -13.65
N ASP A 279 -16.16 -21.18 -13.05
CA ASP A 279 -16.35 -20.72 -11.68
C ASP A 279 -15.65 -21.64 -10.67
N LEU A 280 -15.80 -22.96 -10.82
CA LEU A 280 -15.13 -23.93 -9.96
C LEU A 280 -13.61 -23.86 -10.10
N ARG A 281 -13.07 -23.64 -11.31
CA ARG A 281 -11.63 -23.39 -11.50
C ARG A 281 -11.15 -22.14 -10.77
N ASN A 282 -11.93 -21.07 -10.76
CA ASN A 282 -11.60 -19.86 -10.00
C ASN A 282 -11.57 -20.15 -8.49
N ARG A 283 -12.49 -20.97 -7.97
CA ARG A 283 -12.49 -21.41 -6.57
C ARG A 283 -11.27 -22.28 -6.23
N LEU A 284 -10.86 -23.18 -7.12
CA LEU A 284 -9.61 -23.95 -6.96
C LEU A 284 -8.37 -23.04 -6.93
N TYR A 285 -8.33 -22.03 -7.82
CA TYR A 285 -7.24 -21.05 -7.84
C TYR A 285 -7.17 -20.25 -6.53
N TYR A 286 -8.34 -19.82 -6.02
CA TYR A 286 -8.43 -19.18 -4.70
C TYR A 286 -7.89 -20.08 -3.58
N MET A 287 -8.23 -21.38 -3.58
CA MET A 287 -7.71 -22.33 -2.58
C MET A 287 -6.19 -22.52 -2.68
N ARG A 288 -5.62 -22.54 -3.88
CA ARG A 288 -4.15 -22.55 -4.03
C ARG A 288 -3.52 -21.28 -3.46
N GLY A 289 -4.17 -20.13 -3.65
CA GLY A 289 -3.77 -18.86 -3.06
C GLY A 289 -3.82 -18.89 -1.53
N GLN A 290 -4.90 -19.44 -0.96
CA GLN A 290 -5.06 -19.63 0.48
C GLN A 290 -3.95 -20.48 1.09
N ILE A 291 -3.54 -21.58 0.46
CA ILE A 291 -2.41 -22.38 0.96
C ILE A 291 -1.12 -21.55 1.00
N ARG A 292 -0.80 -20.81 -0.08
CA ARG A 292 0.40 -19.95 -0.11
C ARG A 292 0.33 -18.84 0.93
N PHE A 293 -0.85 -18.24 1.10
CA PHE A 293 -1.10 -17.20 2.09
C PHE A 293 -0.80 -17.72 3.50
N VAL A 294 -1.32 -18.88 3.86
CA VAL A 294 -1.09 -19.50 5.16
C VAL A 294 0.39 -19.83 5.36
N GLU A 295 1.06 -20.45 4.37
CA GLU A 295 2.49 -20.77 4.47
C GLU A 295 3.36 -19.54 4.72
N ARG A 296 3.02 -18.42 4.10
CA ARG A 296 3.83 -17.20 4.14
C ARG A 296 3.50 -16.30 5.32
N TYR A 297 2.22 -16.12 5.62
CA TYR A 297 1.76 -15.17 6.62
C TYR A 297 1.30 -15.83 7.92
N GLY A 298 1.24 -17.17 7.98
CA GLY A 298 0.76 -17.92 9.14
C GLY A 298 1.44 -17.53 10.45
N SER A 299 2.77 -17.50 10.45
CA SER A 299 3.59 -17.10 11.61
C SER A 299 3.58 -15.60 11.89
N ILE A 300 3.21 -14.76 10.92
CA ILE A 300 3.05 -13.31 11.09
C ILE A 300 1.71 -13.00 11.77
N ILE A 301 0.66 -13.75 11.39
CA ILE A 301 -0.69 -13.64 11.91
C ILE A 301 -0.77 -14.20 13.33
N VAL A 302 -0.18 -15.38 13.54
CA VAL A 302 -0.12 -16.06 14.85
C VAL A 302 1.34 -16.32 15.20
N PRO A 303 2.03 -15.35 15.83
CA PRO A 303 3.43 -15.51 16.21
C PRO A 303 3.61 -16.66 17.22
N PRO A 304 4.51 -17.63 16.96
CA PRO A 304 4.69 -18.78 17.84
C PRO A 304 5.18 -18.40 19.24
N ASP A 305 5.92 -17.29 19.36
CA ASP A 305 6.47 -16.81 20.63
C ASP A 305 5.44 -16.02 21.47
N TYR A 306 4.33 -15.56 20.87
CA TYR A 306 3.34 -14.69 21.51
C TYR A 306 1.90 -14.95 21.01
N PRO A 307 1.34 -16.16 21.20
CA PRO A 307 0.00 -16.49 20.73
C PRO A 307 -1.11 -15.64 21.41
N ASP A 308 -0.86 -15.16 22.63
CA ASP A 308 -1.82 -14.39 23.43
C ASP A 308 -2.12 -12.99 22.87
N GLN A 309 -1.39 -12.53 21.84
CA GLN A 309 -1.66 -11.22 21.21
C GLN A 309 -3.04 -11.15 20.54
N ILE A 310 -3.59 -12.27 20.12
CA ILE A 310 -4.95 -12.33 19.60
C ILE A 310 -5.95 -12.21 20.74
N ALA A 311 -5.69 -12.86 21.88
CA ALA A 311 -6.54 -12.74 23.08
C ALA A 311 -6.56 -11.32 23.65
N LEU A 312 -5.51 -10.50 23.44
CA LEU A 312 -5.52 -9.07 23.79
C LEU A 312 -6.55 -8.24 23.00
N LEU A 313 -7.10 -8.74 21.89
CA LEU A 313 -8.21 -8.08 21.18
C LEU A 313 -9.56 -8.23 21.89
N GLU A 314 -9.73 -9.22 22.78
CA GLU A 314 -10.97 -9.43 23.53
C GLU A 314 -11.30 -8.26 24.48
N THR A 315 -10.29 -7.60 25.01
CA THR A 315 -10.49 -6.47 25.94
C THR A 315 -11.07 -5.25 25.26
N THR A 316 -11.02 -5.20 23.92
CA THR A 316 -11.39 -4.03 23.12
C THR A 316 -12.16 -4.48 21.87
N ARG A 317 -13.43 -4.88 22.04
CA ARG A 317 -14.30 -5.43 20.98
C ARG A 317 -14.43 -4.60 19.68
N ASP A 318 -14.06 -3.33 19.70
CA ASP A 318 -14.09 -2.45 18.53
C ASP A 318 -12.70 -2.18 17.93
N SER A 319 -11.65 -2.83 18.44
CA SER A 319 -10.28 -2.64 17.95
C SER A 319 -9.92 -3.68 16.90
N ALA A 320 -9.30 -3.20 15.82
CA ALA A 320 -8.67 -4.02 14.81
C ALA A 320 -7.16 -4.11 15.09
N LEU A 321 -6.62 -5.32 14.99
CA LEU A 321 -5.19 -5.57 14.99
C LEU A 321 -4.69 -5.53 13.55
N TYR A 322 -3.74 -4.64 13.26
CA TYR A 322 -3.11 -4.57 11.95
C TYR A 322 -1.72 -5.20 11.98
N ARG A 323 -1.37 -5.84 10.87
CA ARG A 323 -0.04 -6.36 10.56
C ARG A 323 0.32 -5.88 9.17
N SER A 324 1.41 -5.16 9.05
CA SER A 324 1.92 -4.69 7.77
C SER A 324 3.42 -4.74 7.76
N GLY A 325 3.98 -4.70 6.56
CA GLY A 325 5.41 -4.70 6.33
C GLY A 325 5.71 -5.14 4.91
N HIS A 326 6.97 -5.50 4.68
CA HIS A 326 7.45 -5.90 3.37
C HIS A 326 8.03 -7.32 3.43
N THR A 327 7.60 -8.18 2.50
CA THR A 327 8.22 -9.49 2.27
C THR A 327 9.06 -9.46 0.99
N LEU A 328 10.12 -10.28 0.91
CA LEU A 328 10.97 -10.33 -0.28
C LEU A 328 10.24 -10.83 -1.54
N GLU A 329 9.19 -11.64 -1.37
CA GLU A 329 8.50 -12.31 -2.47
C GLU A 329 7.21 -11.61 -2.92
N ASP A 330 6.42 -11.02 -2.01
CA ASP A 330 5.14 -10.37 -2.35
C ASP A 330 5.19 -8.83 -2.24
N GLY A 331 6.30 -8.27 -1.77
CA GLY A 331 6.39 -6.85 -1.48
C GLY A 331 5.59 -6.44 -0.25
N LEU A 332 4.97 -5.27 -0.32
CA LEU A 332 4.19 -4.67 0.75
C LEU A 332 2.90 -5.46 1.03
N TYR A 333 2.59 -5.74 2.30
CA TYR A 333 1.35 -6.41 2.69
C TYR A 333 0.61 -5.66 3.80
N LEU A 334 -0.70 -5.91 3.88
CA LEU A 334 -1.56 -5.46 4.97
C LEU A 334 -2.54 -6.57 5.34
N ILE A 335 -2.54 -6.93 6.62
CA ILE A 335 -3.49 -7.85 7.22
C ILE A 335 -4.18 -7.15 8.38
N ALA A 336 -5.51 -7.22 8.42
CA ALA A 336 -6.30 -6.78 9.56
C ALA A 336 -6.94 -7.99 10.23
N ILE A 337 -7.03 -7.98 11.56
CA ILE A 337 -7.71 -9.00 12.37
C ILE A 337 -8.68 -8.27 13.29
N VAL A 338 -9.94 -8.66 13.25
CA VAL A 338 -11.02 -8.04 14.03
C VAL A 338 -11.80 -9.09 14.80
N PRO A 339 -12.31 -8.73 15.99
CA PRO A 339 -13.15 -9.64 16.77
C PRO A 339 -14.49 -9.93 16.07
N LEU A 340 -14.84 -11.21 16.04
CA LEU A 340 -16.11 -11.76 15.62
C LEU A 340 -16.91 -12.22 16.85
N ALA A 341 -18.13 -12.73 16.67
CA ALA A 341 -18.91 -13.35 17.74
C ALA A 341 -18.23 -14.63 18.27
N GLU A 342 -18.66 -15.10 19.44
CA GLU A 342 -18.24 -16.38 20.04
C GLU A 342 -16.71 -16.53 20.25
N HIS A 343 -16.00 -15.45 20.59
CA HIS A 343 -14.55 -15.47 20.79
C HIS A 343 -13.77 -15.90 19.53
N ARG A 344 -14.31 -15.67 18.34
CA ARG A 344 -13.60 -15.88 17.08
C ARG A 344 -13.03 -14.58 16.55
N TYR A 345 -12.06 -14.67 15.66
CA TYR A 345 -11.44 -13.54 15.02
C TYR A 345 -11.50 -13.69 13.51
N LEU A 346 -11.94 -12.63 12.84
CA LEU A 346 -11.99 -12.54 11.40
C LEU A 346 -10.77 -11.76 10.93
N GLY A 347 -9.99 -12.30 10.02
CA GLY A 347 -8.87 -11.59 9.44
C GLY A 347 -8.91 -11.51 7.93
N ALA A 348 -8.37 -10.43 7.37
CA ALA A 348 -8.37 -10.14 5.94
C ALA A 348 -6.99 -9.68 5.48
N HIS A 349 -6.51 -10.26 4.37
CA HIS A 349 -5.32 -9.85 3.64
C HIS A 349 -5.72 -8.98 2.45
N PHE A 350 -5.27 -7.73 2.44
CA PHE A 350 -5.71 -6.72 1.49
C PHE A 350 -4.90 -6.72 0.20
N ASP A 351 -5.60 -6.49 -0.91
CA ASP A 351 -4.99 -6.18 -2.21
C ASP A 351 -4.59 -4.70 -2.24
N LEU A 352 -3.36 -4.41 -1.82
CA LEU A 352 -2.83 -3.05 -1.78
C LEU A 352 -2.73 -2.42 -3.19
N SER A 353 -2.57 -3.21 -4.25
CA SER A 353 -2.59 -2.70 -5.63
C SER A 353 -3.99 -2.23 -6.04
N SER A 354 -5.03 -2.97 -5.65
CA SER A 354 -6.42 -2.55 -5.84
C SER A 354 -6.75 -1.28 -5.04
N ILE A 355 -6.28 -1.19 -3.79
CA ILE A 355 -6.47 0.01 -2.97
C ILE A 355 -5.73 1.21 -3.56
N HIS A 356 -4.46 1.05 -3.94
CA HIS A 356 -3.67 2.09 -4.60
C HIS A 356 -4.34 2.59 -5.87
N THR A 357 -4.87 1.68 -6.69
CA THR A 357 -5.62 2.02 -7.90
C THR A 357 -6.85 2.87 -7.57
N ARG A 358 -7.63 2.49 -6.55
CA ARG A 358 -8.80 3.27 -6.09
C ARG A 358 -8.43 4.66 -5.61
N LEU A 359 -7.40 4.77 -4.78
CA LEU A 359 -6.89 6.05 -4.31
C LEU A 359 -6.43 6.93 -5.47
N THR A 360 -5.78 6.35 -6.47
CA THR A 360 -5.28 7.06 -7.64
C THR A 360 -6.39 7.59 -8.55
N VAL A 361 -7.50 6.84 -8.70
CA VAL A 361 -8.64 7.27 -9.54
C VAL A 361 -9.67 8.13 -8.78
N SER A 362 -9.53 8.25 -7.45
CA SER A 362 -10.36 9.13 -6.62
C SER A 362 -10.29 10.60 -7.05
N ALA A 363 -11.24 11.41 -6.59
CA ALA A 363 -11.24 12.85 -6.88
C ALA A 363 -9.93 13.52 -6.41
N LEU A 364 -9.46 13.16 -5.21
CA LEU A 364 -8.22 13.67 -4.63
C LEU A 364 -6.98 13.14 -5.35
N GLY A 365 -6.96 11.84 -5.70
CA GLY A 365 -5.86 11.24 -6.46
C GLY A 365 -5.70 11.85 -7.84
N GLN A 366 -6.81 12.14 -8.53
CA GLN A 366 -6.76 12.86 -9.81
C GLN A 366 -6.30 14.32 -9.66
N GLU A 367 -6.67 15.00 -8.57
CA GLU A 367 -6.19 16.36 -8.27
C GLU A 367 -4.66 16.39 -8.04
N LEU A 368 -4.15 15.43 -7.28
CA LEU A 368 -2.72 15.27 -7.02
C LEU A 368 -1.95 14.96 -8.31
N ARG A 369 -2.46 14.04 -9.13
CA ARG A 369 -1.87 13.73 -10.44
C ARG A 369 -1.84 14.95 -11.37
N ARG A 370 -2.91 15.75 -11.43
CA ARG A 370 -2.91 17.01 -12.19
C ARG A 370 -1.88 18.01 -11.68
N SER A 371 -1.55 17.93 -10.39
CA SER A 371 -0.51 18.74 -9.75
C SER A 371 0.90 18.18 -9.95
N GLY A 372 1.05 17.06 -10.67
CA GLY A 372 2.33 16.38 -10.91
C GLY A 372 2.82 15.57 -9.72
N LEU A 373 1.93 15.19 -8.81
CA LEU A 373 2.25 14.36 -7.64
C LEU A 373 1.72 12.94 -7.82
N GLU A 374 2.54 11.97 -7.47
CA GLU A 374 2.16 10.55 -7.42
C GLU A 374 2.02 10.05 -5.99
N ILE A 375 1.17 9.03 -5.82
CA ILE A 375 0.86 8.40 -4.54
C ILE A 375 1.67 7.11 -4.43
N SER A 376 2.37 6.94 -3.31
CA SER A 376 3.08 5.72 -2.95
C SER A 376 2.61 5.20 -1.59
N LEU A 377 2.34 3.89 -1.51
CA LEU A 377 2.10 3.20 -0.23
C LEU A 377 3.42 2.61 0.25
N LEU A 378 3.78 2.87 1.50
CA LEU A 378 5.09 2.52 2.07
C LEU A 378 4.89 1.80 3.41
N ASP A 379 5.79 0.90 3.79
CA ASP A 379 5.96 0.52 5.20
C ASP A 379 6.98 1.43 5.88
N ASN A 380 7.23 1.22 7.17
CA ASN A 380 8.20 2.02 7.94
C ASN A 380 9.61 1.99 7.36
N ARG A 381 10.04 0.87 6.74
CA ARG A 381 11.37 0.75 6.15
C ARG A 381 11.43 1.46 4.79
N ALA A 382 10.47 1.16 3.91
CA ALA A 382 10.34 1.78 2.60
C ALA A 382 10.15 3.30 2.73
N ALA A 383 9.54 3.80 3.80
CA ALA A 383 9.47 5.24 4.07
C ALA A 383 10.85 5.89 4.25
N VAL A 384 11.81 5.19 4.88
CA VAL A 384 13.19 5.68 5.02
C VAL A 384 13.90 5.68 3.66
N GLU A 385 13.80 4.58 2.92
CA GLU A 385 14.40 4.43 1.58
C GLU A 385 13.79 5.45 0.59
N PHE A 386 12.47 5.65 0.64
CA PHE A 386 11.74 6.62 -0.18
C PHE A 386 12.21 8.05 0.06
N ARG A 387 12.39 8.45 1.32
CA ARG A 387 12.94 9.77 1.69
C ARG A 387 14.36 9.99 1.14
N GLN A 388 15.17 8.94 1.07
CA GLN A 388 16.51 9.02 0.51
C GLN A 388 16.50 9.16 -1.02
N ILE A 389 15.69 8.34 -1.70
CA ILE A 389 15.59 8.35 -3.17
C ILE A 389 14.99 9.66 -3.68
N HIS A 390 13.99 10.20 -2.98
CA HIS A 390 13.23 11.38 -3.38
C HIS A 390 13.67 12.64 -2.63
N ALA A 391 14.88 12.66 -2.06
CA ALA A 391 15.38 13.80 -1.28
C ALA A 391 15.30 15.13 -2.07
N ASP A 392 15.47 15.06 -3.38
CA ASP A 392 15.43 16.21 -4.28
C ASP A 392 13.99 16.63 -4.69
N ALA A 393 12.96 15.84 -4.35
CA ALA A 393 11.60 15.93 -4.89
C ALA A 393 10.51 16.44 -3.95
N ILE A 394 10.89 16.99 -2.79
CA ILE A 394 9.95 17.33 -1.69
C ILE A 394 9.12 16.08 -1.33
N PRO A 395 9.72 15.07 -0.69
CA PRO A 395 8.98 13.88 -0.30
C PRO A 395 8.11 14.22 0.92
N VAL A 396 6.79 14.24 0.74
CA VAL A 396 5.86 14.29 1.88
C VAL A 396 5.51 12.87 2.25
N VAL A 397 6.00 12.43 3.40
CA VAL A 397 5.63 11.13 3.97
C VAL A 397 4.78 11.39 5.19
N ALA A 398 3.52 10.97 5.13
CA ALA A 398 2.59 11.05 6.24
C ALA A 398 2.39 9.66 6.86
N GLU A 399 2.57 9.57 8.17
CA GLU A 399 2.28 8.37 8.97
C GLU A 399 0.79 8.34 9.35
N PHE A 400 0.19 7.16 9.46
CA PHE A 400 -1.21 7.05 9.87
C PHE A 400 -1.35 7.39 11.36
N ASP A 401 -1.68 8.65 11.66
CA ASP A 401 -1.68 9.23 13.01
C ASP A 401 -2.70 8.57 13.97
N LYS A 402 -3.79 7.99 13.46
CA LYS A 402 -4.94 7.54 14.28
C LYS A 402 -4.96 6.03 14.58
N ARG A 403 -4.31 5.21 13.75
CA ARG A 403 -4.30 3.75 13.89
C ARG A 403 -2.91 3.20 13.58
N PRO A 404 -2.38 2.26 14.38
CA PRO A 404 -1.09 1.64 14.11
C PRO A 404 -1.19 0.63 12.96
N ILE A 405 -1.58 1.10 11.77
CA ILE A 405 -1.64 0.29 10.55
C ILE A 405 -0.24 -0.12 10.13
N GLY A 406 0.80 0.63 10.52
CA GLY A 406 2.21 0.35 10.21
C GLY A 406 2.62 0.65 8.77
N LEU A 407 1.68 1.21 7.99
CA LEU A 407 1.92 1.76 6.66
C LEU A 407 2.12 3.28 6.74
N GLN A 408 2.55 3.88 5.64
CA GLN A 408 2.70 5.32 5.44
C GLN A 408 2.29 5.67 4.00
N ILE A 409 1.84 6.91 3.77
CA ILE A 409 1.57 7.43 2.42
C ILE A 409 2.67 8.42 2.05
N GLY A 410 3.37 8.13 0.97
CA GLY A 410 4.35 9.02 0.34
C GLY A 410 3.72 9.76 -0.84
N LEU A 411 3.95 11.06 -0.91
CA LEU A 411 3.73 11.89 -2.09
C LEU A 411 5.08 12.32 -2.64
N HIS A 412 5.28 12.17 -3.96
CA HIS A 412 6.45 12.69 -4.65
C HIS A 412 6.08 13.34 -5.98
N ALA A 413 6.90 14.29 -6.41
CA ALA A 413 6.81 14.86 -7.74
C ALA A 413 7.19 13.83 -8.83
N GLU A 414 6.43 13.82 -9.92
CA GLU A 414 6.73 13.03 -11.13
C GLU A 414 7.91 13.63 -11.92
N ASP A 415 7.97 14.96 -11.99
CA ASP A 415 9.07 15.71 -12.61
C ASP A 415 9.63 16.75 -11.62
N THR A 416 10.64 16.30 -10.89
CA THR A 416 11.41 17.13 -9.96
C THR A 416 11.97 18.36 -10.63
N ALA A 417 12.48 18.22 -11.85
CA ALA A 417 13.13 19.30 -12.58
C ALA A 417 12.11 20.37 -12.97
N ALA A 418 10.91 20.00 -13.44
CA ALA A 418 9.88 20.97 -13.82
C ALA A 418 9.33 21.77 -12.64
N ILE A 419 9.16 21.16 -11.46
CA ILE A 419 8.68 21.85 -10.26
C ILE A 419 9.78 22.73 -9.67
N LEU A 420 11.00 22.20 -9.52
CA LEU A 420 12.16 22.98 -9.09
C LEU A 420 12.48 24.13 -10.04
N ASP A 421 12.38 23.94 -11.36
CA ASP A 421 12.63 24.99 -12.35
C ASP A 421 11.59 26.11 -12.26
N ARG A 422 10.30 25.80 -12.06
CA ARG A 422 9.28 26.84 -11.85
C ARG A 422 9.55 27.66 -10.60
N HIS A 423 9.93 27.00 -9.49
CA HIS A 423 10.27 27.70 -8.25
C HIS A 423 11.57 28.51 -8.38
N GLN A 424 12.60 27.95 -9.02
CA GLN A 424 13.87 28.64 -9.25
C GLN A 424 13.72 29.79 -10.24
N GLN A 425 12.91 29.66 -11.29
CA GLN A 425 12.68 30.69 -12.29
C GLN A 425 11.91 31.86 -11.69
N LYS A 426 10.87 31.60 -10.87
CA LYS A 426 10.18 32.66 -10.11
C LYS A 426 11.14 33.38 -9.16
N ARG A 427 11.99 32.63 -8.42
CA ARG A 427 12.99 33.21 -7.53
C ARG A 427 14.03 34.04 -8.29
N ARG A 428 14.55 33.54 -9.41
CA ARG A 428 15.50 34.26 -10.27
C ARG A 428 14.88 35.52 -10.87
N LEU A 429 13.63 35.45 -11.32
CA LEU A 429 12.91 36.61 -11.88
C LEU A 429 12.64 37.68 -10.82
N LEU A 430 12.24 37.28 -9.61
CA LEU A 430 12.10 38.20 -8.48
C LEU A 430 13.43 38.85 -8.10
N LEU A 431 14.51 38.07 -7.98
CA LEU A 431 15.85 38.60 -7.70
C LEU A 431 16.33 39.54 -8.81
N ALA A 432 16.09 39.20 -10.08
CA ALA A 432 16.42 40.04 -11.22
C ALA A 432 15.64 41.36 -11.19
N LEU A 433 14.35 41.33 -10.83
CA LEU A 433 13.50 42.51 -10.72
C LEU A 433 13.95 43.40 -9.55
N ILE A 434 14.34 42.82 -8.41
CA ILE A 434 14.93 43.54 -7.27
C ILE A 434 16.25 44.19 -7.66
N LEU A 435 17.14 43.47 -8.35
CA LEU A 435 18.41 43.99 -8.83
C LEU A 435 18.21 45.15 -9.83
N LEU A 436 17.27 44.99 -10.78
CA LEU A 436 16.94 46.01 -11.76
C LEU A 436 16.38 47.27 -11.09
N LEU A 437 15.48 47.11 -10.12
CA LEU A 437 14.93 48.23 -9.35
C LEU A 437 16.03 48.95 -8.56
N THR A 438 16.91 48.20 -7.89
CA THR A 438 18.05 48.75 -7.14
C THR A 438 19.03 49.50 -8.06
N ALA A 439 19.32 48.95 -9.24
CA ALA A 439 20.19 49.57 -10.23
C ALA A 439 19.58 50.85 -10.81
N SER A 440 18.28 50.85 -11.11
CA SER A 440 17.55 52.03 -11.60
C SER A 440 17.57 53.19 -10.58
N ILE A 441 17.35 52.86 -9.30
CA ILE A 441 17.45 53.80 -8.19
C ILE A 441 18.87 54.38 -8.07
N GLY A 442 19.88 53.50 -8.07
CA GLY A 442 21.28 53.93 -7.99
C GLY A 442 21.70 54.82 -9.16
N PHE A 443 21.23 54.49 -10.37
CA PHE A 443 21.47 55.28 -11.57
C PHE A 443 20.77 56.65 -11.50
N GLY A 444 19.52 56.71 -11.05
CA GLY A 444 18.80 57.95 -10.82
C GLY A 444 19.52 58.86 -9.81
N GLY A 445 19.96 58.30 -8.68
CA GLY A 445 20.76 59.03 -7.68
C GLY A 445 22.08 59.56 -8.26
N TYR A 446 22.78 58.74 -9.06
CA TYR A 446 24.00 59.16 -9.76
C TYR A 446 23.74 60.32 -10.72
N LEU A 447 22.68 60.28 -11.54
CA LEU A 447 22.33 61.36 -12.45
C LEU A 447 22.07 62.67 -11.71
N VAL A 448 21.30 62.63 -10.62
CA VAL A 448 21.00 63.82 -9.80
C VAL A 448 22.28 64.44 -9.22
N THR A 449 23.17 63.61 -8.64
CA THR A 449 24.44 64.12 -8.09
C THR A 449 25.36 64.70 -9.17
N ARG A 450 25.41 64.08 -10.35
CA ARG A 450 26.16 64.57 -11.50
C ARG A 450 25.62 65.91 -12.00
N ASP A 451 24.32 66.06 -12.07
CA ASP A 451 23.69 67.28 -12.58
C ASP A 451 23.84 68.43 -11.58
N ALA A 452 23.63 68.17 -10.29
CA ALA A 452 23.91 69.14 -9.23
C ALA A 452 25.38 69.59 -9.24
N ALA A 453 26.34 68.67 -9.48
CA ALA A 453 27.75 69.02 -9.60
C ALA A 453 28.05 69.92 -10.81
N ARG A 454 27.35 69.70 -11.93
CA ARG A 454 27.44 70.56 -13.13
C ARG A 454 26.87 71.95 -12.88
N GLU A 455 25.70 72.05 -12.24
CA GLU A 455 25.09 73.33 -11.90
C GLU A 455 25.97 74.15 -10.96
N VAL A 456 26.60 73.51 -9.96
CA VAL A 456 27.55 74.18 -9.08
C VAL A 456 28.77 74.69 -9.85
N HIS A 457 29.30 73.91 -10.81
CA HIS A 457 30.43 74.34 -11.63
C HIS A 457 30.06 75.50 -12.56
N LEU A 458 28.88 75.44 -13.20
CA LEU A 458 28.36 76.53 -14.05
C LEU A 458 28.06 77.80 -13.25
N SER A 459 27.52 77.66 -12.03
CA SER A 459 27.30 78.78 -11.12
C SER A 459 28.63 79.45 -10.75
N ARG A 460 29.66 78.67 -10.41
CA ARG A 460 31.02 79.19 -10.17
C ARG A 460 31.59 79.91 -11.38
N LEU A 461 31.47 79.35 -12.59
CA LEU A 461 31.91 80.00 -13.82
C LEU A 461 31.17 81.31 -14.10
N ARG A 462 29.84 81.36 -13.89
CA ARG A 462 29.06 82.60 -14.00
C ARG A 462 29.49 83.65 -12.97
N SER A 463 29.70 83.25 -11.71
CA SER A 463 30.19 84.15 -10.67
C SER A 463 31.59 84.68 -10.99
N HIS A 464 32.50 83.84 -11.50
CA HIS A 464 33.83 84.27 -11.95
C HIS A 464 33.77 85.20 -13.17
N PHE A 465 32.85 84.96 -14.12
CA PHE A 465 32.66 85.82 -15.28
C PHE A 465 32.13 87.21 -14.88
N VAL A 466 31.11 87.25 -14.01
CA VAL A 466 30.58 88.52 -13.47
C VAL A 466 31.65 89.26 -12.67
N ALA A 467 32.46 88.56 -11.88
CA ALA A 467 33.56 89.15 -11.13
C ALA A 467 34.66 89.71 -12.06
N ASN A 468 35.07 88.97 -13.10
CA ASN A 468 36.09 89.42 -14.06
C ASN A 468 35.61 90.59 -14.92
N VAL A 469 34.38 90.57 -15.44
CA VAL A 469 33.80 91.68 -16.22
C VAL A 469 33.60 92.93 -15.36
N SER A 470 33.28 92.76 -14.06
CA SER A 470 33.20 93.89 -13.13
C SER A 470 34.59 94.48 -12.82
N HIS A 471 35.64 93.66 -12.81
CA HIS A 471 37.02 94.09 -12.62
C HIS A 471 37.56 94.85 -13.85
N GLU A 472 37.25 94.41 -15.07
CA GLU A 472 37.70 95.06 -16.30
C GLU A 472 37.04 96.42 -16.57
N ARG A 473 35.79 96.63 -16.13
CA ARG A 473 35.09 97.92 -16.32
C ARG A 473 35.45 99.01 -15.32
N LYS A 474 36.11 98.70 -14.20
CA LYS A 474 36.50 99.69 -13.18
C LYS A 474 37.86 100.36 -13.42
N THR A 475 38.66 99.88 -14.38
CA THR A 475 39.98 100.44 -14.71
C THR A 475 40.10 100.63 -16.22
N PRO A 476 39.49 101.69 -16.79
CA PRO A 476 40.32 102.70 -17.46
C PRO A 476 39.76 104.14 -17.34
N LEU A 477 39.38 104.60 -16.14
CA LEU A 477 39.12 106.03 -15.89
C LEU A 477 40.32 106.79 -15.32
N ALA A 478 41.48 106.12 -15.15
CA ALA A 478 42.69 106.70 -14.58
C ALA A 478 43.77 107.14 -15.60
N SER A 479 43.63 106.85 -16.90
CA SER A 479 44.70 107.11 -17.89
C SER A 479 44.48 108.32 -18.83
N ILE A 480 43.38 109.06 -18.73
CA ILE A 480 43.08 110.20 -19.64
C ILE A 480 43.25 111.59 -18.98
N ARG A 481 43.68 111.68 -17.70
CA ARG A 481 44.05 112.97 -17.07
C ARG A 481 45.53 113.33 -17.18
N LEU A 482 46.33 112.60 -17.96
CA LEU A 482 47.80 112.79 -18.07
C LEU A 482 48.26 113.42 -19.41
N PHE A 483 47.35 113.89 -20.26
CA PHE A 483 47.69 114.55 -21.54
C PHE A 483 46.84 115.81 -21.84
N ALA A 484 46.50 116.60 -20.82
CA ALA A 484 45.91 117.93 -21.00
C ALA A 484 46.91 119.01 -20.58
#